data_AF-B7S074-F1
#
_entry.id   AF-B7S074-F1
#
_cell.length_a   1.000
_cell.length_b   1.000
_cell.length_c   1.000
_cell.angle_alpha   90.00
_cell.angle_beta   90.00
_cell.angle_gamma   90.00
#
_symmetry.space_group_name_H-M   'P 1'
#
loop_
_entity.id
_entity.type
_entity.pdbx_description
1 polymer ?
#
loop_
_entity_poly.entity_id
_entity_poly.type
_entity_poly.pdbx_seq_one_letter_code
_entity_poly.pdbx_strand_id
1 'polypeptide(L)'
;MYVMKSCLLCLAIVIASFFCPVVLAQQASLEECRKLQLKIERYDELRSNGGSGPQMDAWKRSRRALEKQFRTGGCRYYRWELR
;
A
#
# COMPACT_ATOMS: atom_id res chain seq x y z
N MET A 1 16.98 57.92 20.20
CA MET A 1 17.54 56.86 19.35
C MET A 1 17.12 55.52 19.94
N TYR A 2 16.05 54.90 19.42
CA TYR A 2 15.75 53.49 19.68
C TYR A 2 15.63 52.78 18.34
N VAL A 3 16.39 51.69 18.26
CA VAL A 3 16.87 51.04 17.06
C VAL A 3 15.75 50.19 16.45
N MET A 4 15.48 50.39 15.16
CA MET A 4 14.76 49.45 14.31
C MET A 4 15.51 48.11 14.29
N LYS A 5 15.06 47.14 15.08
CA LYS A 5 15.66 45.79 15.13
C LYS A 5 14.63 44.72 15.49
N SER A 6 13.50 44.68 14.79
CA SER A 6 12.50 43.62 15.00
C SER A 6 11.65 43.41 13.75
N CYS A 7 12.24 42.89 12.68
CA CYS A 7 11.43 42.41 11.54
C CYS A 7 12.04 41.22 10.78
N LEU A 8 13.23 40.75 11.18
CA LEU A 8 13.94 39.68 10.48
C LEU A 8 13.62 38.26 10.98
N LEU A 9 12.86 38.12 12.06
CA LEU A 9 12.54 36.81 12.66
C LEU A 9 11.30 36.12 12.06
N CYS A 10 10.44 36.84 11.32
CA CYS A 10 9.21 36.26 10.77
C CYS A 10 9.40 35.54 9.43
N LEU A 11 10.51 35.81 8.70
CA LEU A 11 10.69 35.28 7.34
C LEU A 11 11.21 33.82 7.31
N ALA A 12 11.80 33.33 8.41
CA ALA A 12 12.40 31.99 8.45
C ALA A 12 11.39 30.84 8.63
N ILE A 13 10.17 31.13 9.10
CA ILE A 13 9.19 30.08 9.48
C ILE A 13 8.43 29.54 8.26
N VAL A 14 8.30 30.32 7.18
CA VAL A 14 7.44 29.94 6.03
C VAL A 14 8.09 28.89 5.12
N ILE A 15 9.42 28.80 5.11
CA ILE A 15 10.15 27.90 4.18
C ILE A 15 10.10 26.43 4.65
N ALA A 16 9.92 26.19 5.96
CA ALA A 16 9.90 24.83 6.52
C ALA A 16 8.62 24.05 6.20
N SER A 17 7.55 24.70 5.72
CA SER A 17 6.25 24.06 5.45
C SER A 17 6.13 23.42 4.06
N PHE A 18 7.12 23.61 3.18
CA PHE A 18 7.05 23.12 1.78
C PHE A 18 7.61 21.71 1.56
N PHE A 19 8.25 21.10 2.57
CA PHE A 19 8.71 19.72 2.46
C PHE A 19 7.57 18.75 2.75
N CYS A 20 6.63 18.64 1.82
CA CYS A 20 5.66 17.56 1.80
C CYS A 20 6.40 16.30 1.31
N PRO A 21 6.64 15.27 2.14
CA PRO A 21 7.26 14.04 1.67
C PRO A 21 6.29 13.38 0.69
N VAL A 22 6.63 13.39 -0.59
CA VAL A 22 5.94 12.58 -1.60
C VAL A 22 6.20 11.13 -1.22
N VAL A 23 5.20 10.49 -0.63
CA VAL A 23 5.20 9.04 -0.42
C VAL A 23 5.04 8.40 -1.80
N LEU A 24 6.17 8.17 -2.48
CA LEU A 24 6.24 7.30 -3.64
C LEU A 24 5.91 5.90 -3.15
N ALA A 25 4.66 5.48 -3.36
CA ALA A 25 4.25 4.10 -3.13
C ALA A 25 5.15 3.20 -4.00
N GLN A 26 6.08 2.49 -3.36
CA GLN A 26 7.00 1.60 -4.03
C GLN A 26 6.18 0.49 -4.71
N GLN A 27 6.16 0.49 -6.05
CA GLN A 27 5.47 -0.55 -6.80
C GLN A 27 6.21 -1.87 -6.59
N ALA A 28 5.47 -2.91 -6.25
CA ALA A 28 6.01 -4.27 -6.23
C ALA A 28 6.38 -4.68 -7.65
N SER A 29 7.35 -5.59 -7.77
CA SER A 29 7.71 -6.19 -9.06
C SER A 29 6.59 -7.06 -9.62
N LEU A 30 6.59 -7.28 -10.94
CA LEU A 30 5.66 -8.20 -11.60
C LEU A 30 5.69 -9.61 -10.97
N GLU A 31 6.88 -10.10 -10.62
CA GLU A 31 7.04 -11.43 -10.01
C GLU A 31 6.39 -11.50 -8.62
N GLU A 32 6.57 -10.47 -7.79
CA GLU A 32 5.91 -10.39 -6.47
C GLU A 32 4.40 -10.35 -6.62
N CYS A 33 3.89 -9.57 -7.58
CA CYS A 33 2.47 -9.52 -7.89
C CYS A 33 1.92 -10.87 -8.35
N ARG A 34 2.66 -11.60 -9.18
CA ARG A 34 2.30 -12.96 -9.61
C ARG A 34 2.26 -13.93 -8.42
N LYS A 35 3.24 -13.86 -7.51
CA LYS A 35 3.25 -14.67 -6.28
C LYS A 35 2.05 -14.37 -5.37
N LEU A 36 1.67 -13.11 -5.24
CA LEU A 36 0.49 -12.70 -4.46
C LEU A 36 -0.80 -13.21 -5.09
N GLN A 37 -0.93 -13.08 -6.41
CA GLN A 37 -2.09 -13.58 -7.16
C GLN A 37 -2.29 -15.09 -6.98
N LEU A 38 -1.24 -15.89 -7.19
CA LEU A 38 -1.30 -17.35 -7.04
C LEU A 38 -1.73 -17.77 -5.62
N LYS A 39 -1.31 -17.03 -4.59
CA LYS A 39 -1.75 -17.29 -3.21
C LYS A 39 -3.23 -16.95 -3.01
N ILE A 40 -3.73 -15.88 -3.63
CA ILE A 40 -5.15 -15.51 -3.59
C ILE A 40 -5.99 -16.60 -4.28
N GLU A 41 -5.59 -17.00 -5.48
CA GLU A 41 -6.25 -18.05 -6.28
C GLU A 41 -6.30 -19.38 -5.52
N ARG A 42 -5.22 -19.75 -4.84
CA ARG A 42 -5.20 -20.93 -3.97
C ARG A 42 -6.27 -20.88 -2.88
N TYR A 43 -6.51 -19.73 -2.26
CA TYR A 43 -7.58 -19.61 -1.26
C TYR A 43 -8.97 -19.59 -1.89
N ASP A 44 -9.11 -19.11 -3.13
CA ASP A 44 -10.35 -19.21 -3.89
C ASP A 44 -10.68 -20.66 -4.23
N GLU A 45 -9.69 -21.45 -4.63
CA GLU A 45 -9.83 -22.89 -4.88
C GLU A 45 -10.19 -23.66 -3.60
N LEU A 46 -9.49 -23.40 -2.48
CA LEU A 46 -9.84 -24.01 -1.19
C LEU A 46 -11.29 -23.71 -0.80
N ARG A 47 -11.74 -22.47 -1.03
CA ARG A 47 -13.11 -22.06 -0.72
C ARG A 47 -14.12 -22.72 -1.67
N SER A 48 -13.82 -22.89 -2.95
CA SER A 48 -14.71 -23.57 -3.91
C SER A 48 -14.87 -25.05 -3.60
N ASN A 49 -13.80 -25.69 -3.13
CA ASN A 49 -13.80 -27.11 -2.77
C ASN A 49 -14.50 -27.39 -1.43
N GLY A 50 -14.84 -26.33 -0.69
CA GLY A 50 -15.51 -26.43 0.61
C GLY A 50 -14.56 -26.76 1.76
N GLY A 51 -14.99 -26.42 2.97
CA GLY A 51 -14.26 -26.70 4.21
C GLY A 51 -15.16 -26.50 5.41
N SER A 52 -14.67 -26.86 6.60
CA SER A 52 -15.39 -26.53 7.83
C SER A 52 -15.51 -25.00 8.00
N GLY A 53 -16.53 -24.55 8.73
CA GLY A 53 -16.73 -23.11 9.02
C GLY A 53 -15.46 -22.40 9.50
N PRO A 54 -14.74 -22.95 10.50
CA PRO A 54 -13.47 -22.37 10.96
C PRO A 54 -12.38 -22.28 9.88
N GLN A 55 -12.27 -23.28 9.00
CA GLN A 55 -11.32 -23.27 7.89
C GLN A 55 -11.68 -22.18 6.89
N MET A 56 -12.95 -22.09 6.49
CA MET A 56 -13.43 -21.08 5.55
C MET A 56 -13.21 -19.66 6.07
N ASP A 57 -13.40 -19.44 7.37
CA ASP A 57 -13.14 -18.16 8.02
C ASP A 57 -11.65 -17.81 8.07
N ALA A 58 -10.79 -18.80 8.33
CA ALA A 58 -9.34 -18.62 8.29
C ALA A 58 -8.87 -18.25 6.87
N TRP A 59 -9.32 -18.98 5.85
CA TRP A 59 -8.98 -18.69 4.45
C TRP A 59 -9.44 -17.30 4.02
N LYS A 60 -10.65 -16.89 4.41
CA LYS A 60 -11.18 -15.54 4.14
C LYS A 60 -10.28 -14.45 4.71
N ARG A 61 -9.79 -14.62 5.94
CA ARG A 61 -8.87 -13.64 6.57
C ARG A 61 -7.51 -13.60 5.85
N SER A 62 -6.92 -14.76 5.57
CA SER A 62 -5.63 -14.84 4.86
C SER A 62 -5.72 -14.25 3.46
N ARG A 63 -6.77 -14.58 2.71
CA ARG A 63 -7.04 -14.02 1.38
C ARG A 63 -7.15 -12.50 1.41
N ARG A 64 -7.90 -11.94 2.37
CA ARG A 64 -8.02 -10.47 2.54
C ARG A 64 -6.67 -9.80 2.82
N ALA A 65 -5.80 -10.42 3.61
CA ALA A 65 -4.47 -9.90 3.87
C ALA A 65 -3.62 -9.85 2.58
N LEU A 66 -3.69 -10.91 1.76
CA LEU A 66 -3.01 -10.96 0.47
C LEU A 66 -3.59 -9.95 -0.54
N GLU A 67 -4.91 -9.81 -0.61
CA GLU A 67 -5.55 -8.79 -1.46
C GLU A 67 -5.13 -7.37 -1.05
N LYS A 68 -4.98 -7.12 0.25
CA LYS A 68 -4.45 -5.84 0.74
C LYS A 68 -3.02 -5.62 0.24
N GLN A 69 -2.14 -6.61 0.36
CA GLN A 69 -0.77 -6.53 -0.14
C GLN A 69 -0.73 -6.33 -1.66
N PHE A 70 -1.55 -7.07 -2.41
CA PHE A 70 -1.68 -6.94 -3.87
C PHE A 70 -2.13 -5.52 -4.27
N ARG A 71 -3.08 -4.94 -3.54
CA ARG A 71 -3.53 -3.56 -3.78
C ARG A 71 -2.47 -2.52 -3.40
N THR A 72 -1.88 -2.65 -2.21
CA THR A 72 -0.87 -1.70 -1.72
C THR A 72 0.38 -1.72 -2.58
N GLY A 73 0.79 -2.89 -3.08
CA GLY A 73 1.93 -3.04 -3.98
C GLY A 73 1.69 -2.58 -5.41
N GLY A 74 0.49 -2.05 -5.73
CA GLY A 74 0.20 -1.52 -7.06
C GLY A 74 0.00 -2.60 -8.14
N CYS A 75 -0.22 -3.86 -7.78
CA CYS A 75 -0.27 -4.98 -8.72
C CYS A 75 -1.42 -4.92 -9.75
N ARG A 76 -2.39 -4.02 -9.56
CA ARG A 76 -3.41 -3.70 -10.58
C ARG A 76 -2.81 -3.14 -11.87
N TYR A 77 -1.62 -2.54 -11.79
CA TYR A 77 -0.90 -2.03 -12.95
C TYR A 77 -0.56 -3.15 -13.94
N TYR A 78 -0.16 -4.31 -13.42
CA TYR A 78 0.23 -5.49 -14.21
C TYR A 78 -0.95 -6.37 -14.64
N ARG A 79 -2.17 -5.82 -14.74
CA ARG A 79 -3.38 -6.62 -15.00
C ARG A 79 -3.29 -7.45 -16.29
N TRP A 80 -2.56 -6.97 -17.29
CA TRP A 80 -2.46 -7.62 -18.60
C TRP A 80 -1.44 -8.77 -18.58
N GLU A 81 -0.39 -8.64 -17.79
CA GLU A 81 0.69 -9.61 -17.61
C GLU A 81 0.35 -10.71 -16.59
N LEU A 82 -0.60 -10.42 -15.70
CA LEU A 82 -1.13 -11.33 -14.68
C LEU A 82 -2.33 -12.17 -15.17
N ARG A 83 -2.63 -12.13 -16.47
CA ARG A 83 -3.75 -12.85 -17.08
C ARG A 83 -3.42 -14.31 -17.38
#